data_AF-A0AA36F6T0-F1
#
_entry.id   AF-A0AA36F6T0-F1
#
_cell.length_a   1.000
_cell.length_b   1.000
_cell.length_c   1.000
_cell.angle_alpha   90.00
_cell.angle_beta   90.00
_cell.angle_gamma   90.00
#
_symmetry.space_group_name_H-M   'P 1'
#
loop_
_entity.id
_entity.type
_entity.pdbx_description
1 polymer ?
#
loop_
_entity_poly.entity_id
_entity_poly.type
_entity_poly.pdbx_seq_one_letter_code
_entity_poly.pdbx_strand_id
1 'polypeptide(L)'
;MDSLVLVLVDGLASFVMKVVQPIVRRALVLMEEPASKLPTNYVADVHLALKETTVKASNVLKLQVFSLIHKAADIFIIATGILPTERIALETCTSTGKSKCPIVADYVIDVKFIKFENYNRLLANGRTCSNFGSQQCQTTLHVCARPDDTSTLCRYGETKTGVIGDNVIDLNKTFIGTARNPITYLIRQPFQKFVVSFTAKSNNELIAEYVYQSGYYLPQRSVEEARYKLITTRGSQNPTTQLTYQIRSYCSQGYYGTNCITRCYIPTSEQTRFQCDINGQKVCKPGFTGPFCPPDGIRDTV
;
A
#
# COMPACT_ATOMS: atom_id res chain seq x y z
N MET A 1 -16.37 -43.34 17.84
CA MET A 1 -15.93 -42.21 16.99
C MET A 1 -14.42 -42.01 17.20
N ASP A 2 -13.63 -43.09 17.24
CA ASP A 2 -12.39 -43.11 18.06
C ASP A 2 -11.13 -43.67 17.37
N SER A 3 -11.16 -43.98 16.07
CA SER A 3 -9.94 -44.46 15.38
C SER A 3 -9.30 -43.40 14.47
N LEU A 4 -10.04 -42.37 14.05
CA LEU A 4 -9.52 -41.32 13.16
C LEU A 4 -8.80 -40.19 13.93
N VAL A 5 -9.25 -39.90 15.16
CA VAL A 5 -8.67 -38.86 16.02
C VAL A 5 -7.33 -39.31 16.59
N LEU A 6 -7.18 -40.58 16.98
CA LEU A 6 -5.90 -41.12 17.45
C LEU A 6 -4.81 -41.06 16.36
N VAL A 7 -5.14 -41.43 15.11
CA VAL A 7 -4.20 -41.41 13.98
C VAL A 7 -3.75 -39.98 13.64
N LEU A 8 -4.64 -38.98 13.79
CA LEU A 8 -4.33 -37.57 13.60
C LEU A 8 -3.43 -37.01 14.71
N VAL A 9 -3.65 -37.40 15.97
CA VAL A 9 -2.86 -36.97 17.12
C VAL A 9 -1.46 -37.61 17.10
N ASP A 10 -1.36 -38.90 16.78
CA ASP A 10 -0.08 -39.60 16.66
C ASP A 10 0.75 -39.11 15.46
N GLY A 11 0.08 -38.76 14.35
CA GLY A 11 0.71 -38.13 13.18
C GLY A 11 1.27 -36.74 13.48
N LEU A 12 0.55 -35.92 14.25
CA LEU A 12 1.00 -34.60 14.70
C LEU A 12 2.17 -34.69 15.70
N ALA A 13 2.10 -35.62 16.66
CA ALA A 13 3.17 -35.83 17.64
C ALA A 13 4.46 -36.32 16.94
N SER A 14 4.35 -37.24 15.98
CA SER A 14 5.47 -37.72 15.17
C SER A 14 6.09 -36.61 14.31
N PHE A 15 5.28 -35.72 13.72
CA PHE A 15 5.77 -34.58 12.92
C PHE A 15 6.48 -33.52 13.78
N VAL A 16 5.91 -33.17 14.94
CA VAL A 16 6.52 -32.21 15.87
C VAL A 16 7.85 -32.74 16.40
N MET A 17 7.91 -34.01 16.82
CA MET A 17 9.12 -34.62 17.38
C MET A 17 10.21 -34.88 16.32
N LYS A 18 9.85 -35.29 15.10
CA LYS A 18 10.83 -35.66 14.05
C LYS A 18 11.26 -34.52 13.13
N VAL A 19 10.44 -33.48 12.98
CA VAL A 19 10.71 -32.39 12.00
C VAL A 19 10.90 -31.05 12.69
N VAL A 20 10.01 -30.68 13.62
CA VAL A 20 10.04 -29.35 14.25
C VAL A 20 11.11 -29.29 15.36
N GLN A 21 11.18 -30.31 16.21
CA GLN A 21 12.09 -30.32 17.35
C GLN A 21 13.58 -30.27 16.96
N PRO A 22 14.07 -30.97 15.93
CA PRO A 22 15.47 -30.86 15.48
C PRO A 22 15.78 -29.47 14.91
N ILE A 23 14.84 -28.84 14.19
CA ILE A 23 15.02 -27.51 13.58
C ILE A 23 15.07 -26.43 14.67
N VAL A 24 14.16 -26.49 15.65
CA VAL A 24 14.14 -25.58 16.80
C VAL A 24 15.39 -25.77 17.66
N ARG A 25 15.85 -27.01 17.86
CA ARG A 25 17.07 -27.29 18.61
C ARG A 25 18.33 -26.80 17.88
N ARG A 26 18.37 -26.89 16.55
CA ARG A 26 19.45 -26.32 15.71
C ARG A 26 19.43 -24.80 15.72
N ALA A 27 18.26 -24.18 15.72
CA ALA A 27 18.10 -22.73 15.85
C ALA A 27 18.52 -22.23 17.24
N LEU A 28 18.18 -22.96 18.32
CA LEU A 28 18.61 -22.62 19.69
C LEU A 28 20.13 -22.71 19.87
N VAL A 29 20.78 -23.76 19.37
CA VAL A 29 22.25 -23.91 19.45
C VAL A 29 22.99 -22.79 18.68
N LEU A 30 22.38 -22.22 17.64
CA LEU A 30 22.94 -21.11 16.86
C LEU A 30 22.65 -19.73 17.47
N MET A 31 21.78 -19.62 18.48
CA MET A 31 21.49 -18.37 19.21
C MET A 31 22.48 -18.09 20.36
N GLU A 32 23.36 -19.03 20.69
CA GLU A 32 24.44 -18.86 21.69
C GLU A 32 25.78 -18.42 21.06
N GLU A 33 25.90 -18.34 19.73
CA GLU A 33 27.13 -17.86 19.07
C GLU A 33 27.11 -16.35 18.76
N PRO A 34 28.25 -15.65 18.90
CA PRO A 34 28.34 -14.22 18.60
C PRO A 34 28.09 -13.94 17.10
N ALA A 35 27.32 -12.87 16.82
CA ALA A 35 26.81 -12.49 15.50
C ALA A 35 27.86 -12.37 14.38
N SER A 36 29.15 -12.27 14.72
CA SER A 36 30.27 -12.22 13.78
C SER A 36 30.59 -13.56 13.08
N LYS A 37 29.95 -14.67 13.48
CA LYS A 37 30.15 -16.00 12.89
C LYS A 37 28.97 -16.51 12.05
N LEU A 38 27.85 -15.81 11.99
CA LEU A 38 26.70 -16.26 11.20
C LEU A 38 26.93 -16.01 9.68
N PRO A 39 26.63 -16.99 8.81
CA PRO A 39 26.80 -16.83 7.37
C PRO A 39 25.81 -15.82 6.78
N THR A 40 26.26 -15.04 5.79
CA THR A 40 25.57 -13.89 5.17
C THR A 40 24.20 -14.21 4.56
N ASN A 41 23.89 -15.50 4.35
CA ASN A 41 22.66 -15.97 3.70
C ASN A 41 21.62 -16.54 4.68
N TYR A 42 21.82 -16.36 5.99
CA TYR A 42 20.98 -16.93 7.06
C TYR A 42 19.47 -16.67 6.88
N VAL A 43 19.09 -15.44 6.49
CA VAL A 43 17.68 -15.08 6.26
C VAL A 43 17.11 -15.85 5.06
N ALA A 44 17.90 -16.09 4.01
CA ALA A 44 17.47 -16.82 2.82
C ALA A 44 17.30 -18.31 3.12
N ASP A 45 18.18 -18.91 3.93
CA ASP A 45 18.10 -20.32 4.32
C ASP A 45 16.90 -20.61 5.24
N VAL A 46 16.61 -19.70 6.18
CA VAL A 46 15.40 -19.77 7.01
C VAL A 46 14.14 -19.59 6.16
N HIS A 47 14.17 -18.67 5.21
CA HIS A 47 13.04 -18.43 4.31
C HIS A 47 12.78 -19.63 3.37
N LEU A 48 13.84 -20.30 2.89
CA LEU A 48 13.74 -21.51 2.06
C LEU A 48 13.20 -22.70 2.86
N ALA A 49 13.68 -22.91 4.08
CA ALA A 49 13.20 -23.96 4.98
C ALA A 49 11.71 -23.79 5.36
N LEU A 50 11.26 -22.55 5.55
CA LEU A 50 9.85 -22.20 5.79
C LEU A 50 8.97 -22.39 4.54
N LYS A 51 9.54 -22.19 3.36
CA LYS A 51 8.87 -22.38 2.07
C LYS A 51 8.64 -23.87 1.77
N GLU A 52 9.61 -24.72 2.09
CA GLU A 52 9.46 -26.18 1.94
C GLU A 52 8.45 -26.79 2.92
N THR A 53 8.33 -26.25 4.13
CA THR A 53 7.35 -26.72 5.13
C THR A 53 5.92 -26.29 4.80
N THR A 54 5.72 -25.12 4.19
CA THR A 54 4.39 -24.64 3.78
C THR A 54 3.82 -25.38 2.55
N VAL A 55 4.66 -26.00 1.73
CA VAL A 55 4.25 -26.82 0.57
C VAL A 55 3.72 -28.19 0.97
N LYS A 56 4.21 -28.78 2.07
CA LYS A 56 3.82 -30.13 2.54
C LYS A 56 2.64 -30.15 3.51
N ALA A 57 2.11 -29.00 3.91
CA ALA A 57 1.05 -28.89 4.91
C ALA A 57 -0.35 -28.76 4.28
N SER A 58 -1.31 -29.61 4.70
CA SER A 58 -2.73 -29.48 4.34
C SER A 58 -3.30 -28.12 4.76
N ASN A 59 -4.32 -27.63 4.03
CA ASN A 59 -4.87 -26.27 4.14
C ASN A 59 -5.38 -25.89 5.54
N VAL A 60 -5.67 -26.85 6.42
CA VAL A 60 -6.07 -26.60 7.82
C VAL A 60 -4.87 -26.23 8.72
N LEU A 61 -3.65 -26.65 8.37
CA LEU A 61 -2.43 -26.40 9.17
C LEU A 61 -1.77 -25.04 8.89
N LYS A 62 -2.06 -24.40 7.75
CA LYS A 62 -1.42 -23.15 7.30
C LYS A 62 -1.68 -21.97 8.23
N LEU A 63 -2.87 -21.90 8.86
CA LEU A 63 -3.25 -20.84 9.79
C LEU A 63 -2.54 -20.93 11.15
N GLN A 64 -2.31 -22.14 11.66
CA GLN A 64 -1.62 -22.34 12.94
C GLN A 64 -0.10 -22.12 12.82
N VAL A 65 0.49 -22.52 11.69
CA VAL A 65 1.92 -22.28 11.39
C VAL A 65 2.22 -20.78 11.25
N PHE A 66 1.34 -20.01 10.61
CA PHE A 66 1.48 -18.54 10.52
C PHE A 66 1.45 -17.84 11.89
N SER A 67 0.59 -18.30 12.80
CA SER A 67 0.48 -17.76 14.17
C SER A 67 1.76 -18.01 14.98
N LEU A 68 2.37 -19.18 14.83
CA LEU A 68 3.65 -19.53 15.48
C LEU A 68 4.83 -18.73 14.90
N ILE A 69 4.83 -18.44 13.59
CA ILE A 69 5.87 -17.62 12.94
C ILE A 69 5.81 -16.15 13.41
N HIS A 70 4.61 -15.58 13.57
CA HIS A 70 4.47 -14.23 14.13
C HIS A 70 4.93 -14.17 15.59
N LYS A 71 4.55 -15.15 16.42
CA LYS A 71 5.04 -15.22 17.80
C LYS A 71 6.56 -15.37 17.89
N ALA A 72 7.19 -16.09 16.97
CA ALA A 72 8.64 -16.21 16.91
C ALA A 72 9.33 -14.89 16.49
N ALA A 73 8.71 -14.11 15.59
CA ALA A 73 9.20 -12.79 15.19
C ALA A 73 9.08 -11.76 16.34
N ASP A 74 8.00 -11.80 17.11
CA ASP A 74 7.82 -10.95 18.29
C ASP A 74 8.87 -11.26 19.38
N ILE A 75 9.22 -12.54 19.58
CA ILE A 75 10.26 -12.96 20.53
C ILE A 75 11.66 -12.53 20.05
N PHE A 76 11.92 -12.54 18.74
CA PHE A 76 13.19 -12.09 18.14
C PHE A 76 13.44 -10.58 18.36
N ILE A 77 12.39 -9.76 18.35
CA ILE A 77 12.47 -8.32 18.64
C ILE A 77 12.78 -8.06 20.12
N ILE A 78 12.25 -8.88 21.02
CA ILE A 78 12.48 -8.75 22.47
C ILE A 78 13.89 -9.21 22.86
N ALA A 79 14.44 -10.23 22.18
CA ALA A 79 15.75 -10.80 22.49
C ALA A 79 16.95 -10.00 21.93
N THR A 80 16.76 -9.17 20.91
CA THR A 80 17.85 -8.44 20.22
C THR A 80 18.17 -7.06 20.81
N GLY A 81 17.49 -6.63 21.88
CA GLY A 81 17.89 -5.44 22.65
C GLY A 81 17.89 -4.12 21.86
N ILE A 82 17.10 -4.02 20.79
CA ILE A 82 16.90 -2.76 20.07
C ILE A 82 16.10 -1.81 20.99
N LEU A 83 16.79 -0.81 21.56
CA LEU A 83 16.22 0.18 22.47
C LEU A 83 15.20 1.11 21.78
N PRO A 84 14.25 1.67 22.55
CA PRO A 84 12.91 2.00 22.08
C PRO A 84 12.81 3.46 21.65
N THR A 85 12.62 3.70 20.35
CA THR A 85 12.11 5.01 19.87
C THR A 85 10.73 4.90 19.19
N GLU A 86 10.08 3.74 19.24
CA GLU A 86 8.72 3.53 18.70
C GLU A 86 7.61 3.52 19.78
N ARG A 87 7.87 3.97 21.01
CA ARG A 87 6.85 3.98 22.09
C ARG A 87 5.93 5.21 22.14
N ILE A 88 5.87 6.05 21.11
CA ILE A 88 4.95 7.23 21.09
C ILE A 88 3.94 7.18 19.92
N ALA A 89 3.76 6.03 19.26
CA ALA A 89 2.64 5.83 18.32
C ALA A 89 1.68 4.71 18.75
N LEU A 90 1.64 4.37 20.04
CA LEU A 90 0.72 3.38 20.61
C LEU A 90 -0.06 3.89 21.83
N GLU A 91 -0.18 5.20 22.00
CA GLU A 91 -1.02 5.81 23.05
C GLU A 91 -1.99 6.81 22.41
N THR A 92 -3.11 6.30 21.90
CA THR A 92 -4.43 7.01 21.80
C THR A 92 -5.54 6.15 21.16
N CYS A 93 -5.48 4.82 21.26
CA CYS A 93 -6.58 3.95 20.82
C CYS A 93 -6.95 2.90 21.88
N THR A 94 -7.02 3.32 23.13
CA THR A 94 -7.57 2.53 24.24
C THR A 94 -8.85 3.18 24.74
N SER A 95 -9.95 3.00 24.00
CA SER A 95 -11.28 3.21 24.58
C SER A 95 -12.41 2.31 24.05
N THR A 96 -12.21 1.49 23.00
CA THR A 96 -13.33 0.67 22.47
C THR A 96 -12.97 -0.73 21.93
N GLY A 97 -12.04 -1.45 22.55
CA GLY A 97 -11.97 -2.93 22.45
C GLY A 97 -11.89 -3.56 21.04
N LYS A 98 -11.29 -2.90 20.05
CA LYS A 98 -10.98 -3.50 18.73
C LYS A 98 -9.47 -3.47 18.49
N SER A 99 -8.84 -4.65 18.55
CA SER A 99 -7.43 -4.89 18.28
C SER A 99 -7.16 -4.81 16.78
N LYS A 100 -6.96 -3.59 16.27
CA LYS A 100 -6.17 -3.20 15.09
C LYS A 100 -6.32 -1.69 14.93
N CYS A 101 -5.31 -0.93 15.35
CA CYS A 101 -5.16 0.43 14.86
C CYS A 101 -4.72 0.31 13.39
N PRO A 102 -5.50 0.78 12.39
CA PRO A 102 -5.10 0.63 11.00
C PRO A 102 -3.81 1.43 10.77
N ILE A 103 -2.86 0.86 10.04
CA ILE A 103 -1.65 1.56 9.59
C ILE A 103 -2.09 2.86 8.90
N VAL A 104 -1.79 4.01 9.50
CA VAL A 104 -2.14 5.33 8.96
C VAL A 104 -1.00 5.78 8.05
N ALA A 105 -0.96 5.22 6.85
CA ALA A 105 -0.17 5.78 5.76
C ALA A 105 -0.90 7.03 5.25
N ASP A 106 -0.24 8.19 5.14
CA ASP A 106 -0.88 9.41 4.60
C ASP A 106 -0.10 9.94 3.39
N TYR A 107 -0.72 9.82 2.22
CA TYR A 107 -0.11 10.24 0.96
C TYR A 107 -1.15 10.64 -0.07
N VAL A 108 -0.66 11.33 -1.08
CA VAL A 108 -1.45 11.87 -2.18
C VAL A 108 -1.18 11.07 -3.45
N ILE A 109 -2.22 10.82 -4.23
CA ILE A 109 -2.12 10.30 -5.59
C ILE A 109 -2.71 11.32 -6.55
N ASP A 110 -1.90 11.79 -7.50
CA ASP A 110 -2.36 12.61 -8.61
C ASP A 110 -2.48 11.76 -9.86
N VAL A 111 -3.68 11.76 -10.47
CA VAL A 111 -3.93 11.10 -11.76
C VAL A 111 -4.32 12.15 -12.79
N LYS A 112 -3.42 12.40 -13.75
CA LYS A 112 -3.65 13.30 -14.88
C LYS A 112 -4.06 12.51 -16.11
N PHE A 113 -5.30 12.63 -16.55
CA PHE A 113 -5.73 11.99 -17.79
C PHE A 113 -5.25 12.79 -19.00
N ILE A 114 -4.84 12.08 -20.05
CA ILE A 114 -4.26 12.66 -21.26
C ILE A 114 -5.13 12.36 -22.49
N LYS A 115 -5.53 11.10 -22.70
CA LYS A 115 -6.28 10.71 -23.89
C LYS A 115 -7.12 9.46 -23.65
N PHE A 116 -8.31 9.41 -24.25
CA PHE A 116 -9.13 8.20 -24.36
C PHE A 116 -9.46 7.93 -25.83
N GLU A 117 -9.42 6.67 -26.23
CA GLU A 117 -9.59 6.25 -27.62
C GLU A 117 -10.48 5.01 -27.73
N ASN A 118 -11.62 5.15 -28.42
CA ASN A 118 -12.54 4.08 -28.81
C ASN A 118 -12.87 4.19 -30.31
N TYR A 119 -11.87 4.00 -31.16
CA TYR A 119 -12.03 4.15 -32.62
C TYR A 119 -13.13 3.25 -33.20
N ASN A 120 -13.30 2.05 -32.63
CA ASN A 120 -14.28 1.07 -33.08
C ASN A 120 -15.70 1.36 -32.58
N ARG A 121 -15.86 2.35 -31.69
CA ARG A 121 -17.16 2.81 -31.17
C ARG A 121 -17.92 1.68 -30.47
N LEU A 122 -17.17 0.79 -29.82
CA LEU A 122 -17.72 -0.40 -29.19
C LEU A 122 -17.96 -0.17 -27.70
N LEU A 123 -19.05 -0.77 -27.22
CA LEU A 123 -19.33 -0.96 -25.81
C LEU A 123 -18.55 -2.17 -25.27
N ALA A 124 -18.54 -2.36 -23.95
CA ALA A 124 -17.89 -3.49 -23.29
C ALA A 124 -18.47 -4.84 -23.69
N ASN A 125 -19.72 -4.88 -24.16
CA ASN A 125 -20.37 -6.09 -24.67
C ASN A 125 -20.21 -6.30 -26.19
N GLY A 126 -19.34 -5.51 -26.85
CA GLY A 126 -19.04 -5.66 -28.27
C GLY A 126 -20.06 -5.06 -29.24
N ARG A 127 -21.19 -4.52 -28.74
CA ARG A 127 -22.13 -3.76 -29.58
C ARG A 127 -21.57 -2.38 -29.91
N THR A 128 -22.01 -1.81 -31.02
CA THR A 128 -21.69 -0.41 -31.35
C THR A 128 -22.51 0.55 -30.49
N CYS A 129 -21.90 1.68 -30.15
CA CYS A 129 -22.64 2.81 -29.62
C CYS A 129 -23.70 3.25 -30.64
N SER A 130 -24.96 3.29 -30.21
CA SER A 130 -26.05 3.86 -31.00
C SER A 130 -26.85 4.78 -30.09
N ASN A 131 -26.89 6.06 -30.46
CA ASN A 131 -27.73 7.05 -29.80
C ASN A 131 -28.66 7.65 -30.86
N PHE A 132 -29.91 7.17 -30.90
CA PHE A 132 -30.93 7.62 -31.85
C PHE A 132 -30.46 7.63 -33.33
N GLY A 133 -29.72 6.59 -33.74
CA GLY A 133 -29.19 6.47 -35.11
C GLY A 133 -27.84 7.15 -35.36
N SER A 134 -27.32 7.94 -34.41
CA SER A 134 -25.94 8.43 -34.43
C SER A 134 -24.97 7.39 -33.85
N GLN A 135 -23.78 7.27 -34.43
CA GLN A 135 -22.70 6.38 -33.95
C GLN A 135 -21.81 7.08 -32.89
N GLN A 136 -22.39 7.97 -32.09
CA GLN A 136 -21.71 8.71 -31.03
C GLN A 136 -22.00 8.05 -29.67
N CYS A 137 -20.96 7.79 -28.88
CA CYS A 137 -21.12 7.20 -27.55
C CYS A 137 -21.59 8.18 -26.47
N GLN A 138 -21.39 9.50 -26.65
CA GLN A 138 -21.60 10.49 -25.58
C GLN A 138 -20.98 10.02 -24.26
N THR A 139 -19.67 9.87 -24.27
CA THR A 139 -18.89 9.20 -23.24
C THR A 139 -18.84 10.02 -21.95
N THR A 140 -19.04 9.36 -20.81
CA THR A 140 -18.84 9.89 -19.46
C THR A 140 -17.70 9.15 -18.77
N LEU A 141 -17.09 9.79 -17.75
CA LEU A 141 -15.98 9.25 -16.97
C LEU A 141 -16.40 9.05 -15.51
N HIS A 142 -16.05 7.90 -14.96
CA HIS A 142 -16.09 7.60 -13.54
C HIS A 142 -14.74 7.06 -13.06
N VAL A 143 -14.14 7.72 -12.08
CA VAL A 143 -12.91 7.27 -11.41
C VAL A 143 -13.26 6.88 -9.98
N CYS A 144 -12.85 5.68 -9.57
CA CYS A 144 -13.19 5.10 -8.28
C CYS A 144 -11.94 4.54 -7.59
N ALA A 145 -11.54 5.16 -6.47
CA ALA A 145 -10.41 4.70 -5.66
C ALA A 145 -10.89 3.73 -4.56
N ARG A 146 -10.41 2.49 -4.60
CA ARG A 146 -10.93 1.37 -3.80
C ARG A 146 -9.90 0.86 -2.78
N PRO A 147 -10.36 0.34 -1.62
CA PRO A 147 -9.48 -0.18 -0.58
C PRO A 147 -8.84 -1.51 -0.91
N ASP A 148 -9.50 -2.36 -1.71
CA ASP A 148 -9.06 -3.71 -2.02
C ASP A 148 -9.76 -4.25 -3.29
N ASP A 149 -9.38 -5.46 -3.68
CA ASP A 149 -9.86 -6.07 -4.92
C ASP A 149 -11.35 -6.45 -4.89
N THR A 150 -11.87 -6.73 -3.71
CA THR A 150 -13.24 -7.22 -3.48
C THR A 150 -14.25 -6.09 -3.29
N SER A 151 -13.78 -4.90 -2.92
CA SER A 151 -14.62 -3.74 -2.69
C SER A 151 -15.17 -3.17 -3.99
N THR A 152 -16.46 -2.87 -4.00
CA THR A 152 -17.15 -2.09 -5.03
C THR A 152 -17.28 -0.61 -4.65
N LEU A 153 -16.99 -0.27 -3.39
CA LEU A 153 -17.15 1.07 -2.85
C LEU A 153 -15.88 1.91 -3.06
N CYS A 154 -16.07 3.14 -3.52
CA CYS A 154 -14.99 4.10 -3.74
C CYS A 154 -14.60 4.81 -2.43
N ARG A 155 -14.16 4.04 -1.41
CA ARG A 155 -13.94 4.55 -0.05
C ARG A 155 -12.88 5.67 0.03
N TYR A 156 -11.94 5.71 -0.90
CA TYR A 156 -10.91 6.76 -0.97
C TYR A 156 -11.32 7.96 -1.83
N GLY A 157 -12.53 7.92 -2.39
CA GLY A 157 -13.09 8.97 -3.22
C GLY A 157 -13.47 8.47 -4.61
N GLU A 158 -14.40 9.19 -5.20
CA GLU A 158 -14.79 9.02 -6.60
C GLU A 158 -14.95 10.34 -7.31
N THR A 159 -14.83 10.29 -8.63
CA THR A 159 -15.10 11.43 -9.50
C THR A 159 -15.95 10.97 -10.67
N LYS A 160 -17.11 11.60 -10.84
CA LYS A 160 -18.06 11.34 -11.93
C LYS A 160 -18.23 12.61 -12.74
N THR A 161 -18.27 12.48 -14.06
CA THR A 161 -18.45 13.60 -14.98
C THR A 161 -19.78 13.51 -15.72
N GLY A 162 -20.19 14.61 -16.35
CA GLY A 162 -21.15 14.56 -17.45
C GLY A 162 -20.52 13.95 -18.71
N VAL A 163 -21.11 14.26 -19.88
CA VAL A 163 -20.51 13.91 -21.18
C VAL A 163 -19.23 14.72 -21.37
N ILE A 164 -18.14 14.03 -21.66
CA ILE A 164 -16.79 14.63 -21.82
C ILE A 164 -16.27 14.56 -23.25
N GLY A 165 -17.00 13.87 -24.13
CA GLY A 165 -16.71 13.72 -25.55
C GLY A 165 -17.41 12.49 -26.11
N ASP A 166 -17.04 12.11 -27.33
CA ASP A 166 -17.60 10.93 -27.99
C ASP A 166 -16.62 9.75 -27.94
N ASN A 167 -16.07 9.36 -29.09
CA ASN A 167 -15.33 8.11 -29.24
C ASN A 167 -13.84 8.29 -28.94
N VAL A 168 -13.26 9.42 -29.36
CA VAL A 168 -11.85 9.77 -29.13
C VAL A 168 -11.83 11.13 -28.47
N ILE A 169 -11.16 11.22 -27.32
CA ILE A 169 -11.26 12.37 -26.42
C ILE A 169 -9.85 12.80 -26.00
N ASP A 170 -9.54 14.06 -26.28
CA ASP A 170 -8.40 14.72 -25.66
C ASP A 170 -8.78 15.15 -24.24
N LEU A 171 -8.11 14.54 -23.27
CA LEU A 171 -8.31 14.74 -21.84
C LEU A 171 -7.22 15.63 -21.23
N ASN A 172 -6.20 16.03 -22.00
CA ASN A 172 -5.08 16.87 -21.53
C ASN A 172 -5.50 18.34 -21.40
N LYS A 173 -6.56 18.57 -20.66
CA LYS A 173 -7.18 19.85 -20.37
C LYS A 173 -7.16 20.07 -18.86
N THR A 174 -7.30 21.32 -18.43
CA THR A 174 -7.39 21.68 -17.00
C THR A 174 -8.61 21.07 -16.31
N PHE A 175 -9.69 20.86 -17.08
CA PHE A 175 -10.92 20.26 -16.59
C PHE A 175 -11.42 19.18 -17.56
N ILE A 176 -11.96 18.09 -16.99
CA ILE A 176 -12.61 16.99 -17.70
C ILE A 176 -14.09 17.01 -17.26
N GLY A 177 -14.92 17.65 -18.08
CA GLY A 177 -16.26 18.05 -17.65
C GLY A 177 -16.14 19.06 -16.50
N THR A 178 -16.69 18.72 -15.33
CA THR A 178 -16.61 19.54 -14.11
C THR A 178 -15.45 19.17 -13.19
N ALA A 179 -14.74 18.07 -13.47
CA ALA A 179 -13.64 17.59 -12.64
C ALA A 179 -12.32 18.29 -13.01
N ARG A 180 -11.54 18.70 -12.00
CA ARG A 180 -10.17 19.20 -12.22
C ARG A 180 -9.26 18.06 -12.69
N ASN A 181 -8.31 18.37 -13.56
CA ASN A 181 -7.29 17.44 -14.03
C ASN A 181 -5.90 18.05 -13.79
N PRO A 182 -4.99 17.42 -13.02
CA PRO A 182 -5.11 16.09 -12.41
C PRO A 182 -6.22 15.97 -11.37
N ILE A 183 -6.77 14.77 -11.25
CA ILE A 183 -7.63 14.37 -10.14
C ILE A 183 -6.72 13.92 -8.99
N THR A 184 -6.94 14.49 -7.80
CA THR A 184 -6.11 14.26 -6.62
C THR A 184 -6.90 13.46 -5.58
N TYR A 185 -6.33 12.36 -5.10
CA TYR A 185 -6.89 11.53 -4.04
C TYR A 185 -5.97 11.53 -2.82
N LEU A 186 -6.57 11.72 -1.64
CA LEU A 186 -5.89 11.59 -0.36
C LEU A 186 -6.10 10.17 0.18
N ILE A 187 -5.01 9.47 0.42
CA ILE A 187 -5.00 8.09 0.89
C ILE A 187 -4.52 8.06 2.33
N ARG A 188 -5.34 7.52 3.24
CA ARG A 188 -5.04 7.41 4.68
C ARG A 188 -4.86 5.98 5.19
N GLN A 189 -4.82 5.02 4.27
CA GLN A 189 -4.79 3.57 4.50
C GLN A 189 -4.05 2.92 3.33
N PRO A 190 -3.65 1.64 3.39
CA PRO A 190 -3.01 0.99 2.25
C PRO A 190 -3.87 1.09 0.98
N PHE A 191 -3.38 1.80 -0.04
CA PHE A 191 -4.04 1.87 -1.35
C PHE A 191 -3.80 0.59 -2.13
N GLN A 192 -4.85 0.07 -2.76
CA GLN A 192 -4.72 -1.12 -3.60
C GLN A 192 -5.01 -0.84 -5.07
N LYS A 193 -6.12 -0.16 -5.39
CA LYS A 193 -6.46 0.07 -6.80
C LYS A 193 -7.33 1.29 -7.05
N PHE A 194 -7.22 1.82 -8.26
CA PHE A 194 -8.26 2.65 -8.85
C PHE A 194 -8.83 1.97 -10.10
N VAL A 195 -10.13 2.20 -10.31
CA VAL A 195 -10.85 1.77 -11.51
C VAL A 195 -11.32 3.03 -12.23
N VAL A 196 -10.99 3.11 -13.51
CA VAL A 196 -11.45 4.16 -14.43
C VAL A 196 -12.45 3.53 -15.38
N SER A 197 -13.70 3.93 -15.29
CA SER A 197 -14.80 3.41 -16.12
C SER A 197 -15.28 4.50 -17.07
N PHE A 198 -15.38 4.17 -18.34
CA PHE A 198 -16.02 5.00 -19.35
C PHE A 198 -17.38 4.39 -19.70
N THR A 199 -18.43 5.20 -19.75
CA THR A 199 -19.79 4.74 -20.09
C THR A 199 -20.45 5.61 -21.14
N ALA A 200 -21.35 5.05 -21.93
CA ALA A 200 -22.18 5.80 -22.87
C ALA A 200 -23.36 6.45 -22.14
N LYS A 201 -23.57 7.76 -22.29
CA LYS A 201 -24.58 8.50 -21.51
C LYS A 201 -26.02 8.07 -21.81
N SER A 202 -26.30 7.72 -23.07
CA SER A 202 -27.66 7.43 -23.56
C SER A 202 -28.34 6.30 -22.78
N ASN A 203 -27.59 5.29 -22.40
CA ASN A 203 -28.07 4.07 -21.75
C ASN A 203 -27.26 3.68 -20.50
N ASN A 204 -26.28 4.50 -20.12
CA ASN A 204 -25.34 4.25 -19.02
C ASN A 204 -24.59 2.91 -19.14
N GLU A 205 -24.39 2.42 -20.37
CA GLU A 205 -23.70 1.17 -20.62
C GLU A 205 -22.18 1.35 -20.62
N LEU A 206 -21.49 0.35 -20.10
CA LEU A 206 -20.04 0.35 -20.01
C LEU A 206 -19.41 0.31 -21.40
N ILE A 207 -18.43 1.18 -21.65
CA ILE A 207 -17.55 1.16 -22.82
C ILE A 207 -16.33 0.30 -22.50
N ALA A 208 -15.62 0.65 -21.42
CA ALA A 208 -14.45 -0.06 -20.95
C ALA A 208 -14.11 0.34 -19.51
N GLU A 209 -13.49 -0.58 -18.77
CA GLU A 209 -12.79 -0.27 -17.52
C GLU A 209 -11.29 -0.42 -17.68
N TYR A 210 -10.57 0.43 -16.96
CA TYR A 210 -9.13 0.39 -16.82
C TYR A 210 -8.79 0.30 -15.33
N VAL A 211 -8.05 -0.73 -14.96
CA VAL A 211 -7.66 -0.98 -13.58
C VAL A 211 -6.19 -0.65 -13.43
N TYR A 212 -5.88 0.16 -12.43
CA TYR A 212 -4.52 0.30 -11.93
C TYR A 212 -4.43 -0.35 -10.57
N GLN A 213 -3.46 -1.24 -10.44
CA GLN A 213 -3.06 -1.81 -9.16
C GLN A 213 -1.84 -1.06 -8.65
N SER A 214 -1.89 -0.64 -7.39
CA SER A 214 -0.80 0.08 -6.72
C SER A 214 0.50 -0.73 -6.68
N GLY A 215 0.41 -2.07 -6.76
CA GLY A 215 1.56 -2.97 -6.80
C GLY A 215 2.58 -2.62 -5.71
N TYR A 216 3.86 -2.58 -6.08
CA TYR A 216 4.97 -2.11 -5.24
C TYR A 216 5.33 -0.63 -5.49
N TYR A 217 4.44 0.18 -6.07
CA TYR A 217 4.74 1.59 -6.32
C TYR A 217 4.71 2.36 -5.02
N LEU A 218 5.89 2.55 -4.45
CA LEU A 218 6.11 3.30 -3.23
C LEU A 218 5.89 4.80 -3.50
N PRO A 219 5.10 5.51 -2.67
CA PRO A 219 5.02 6.96 -2.74
C PRO A 219 6.39 7.61 -2.60
N GLN A 220 6.59 8.69 -3.35
CA GLN A 220 7.80 9.51 -3.26
C GLN A 220 7.76 10.41 -2.03
N ARG A 221 8.90 10.95 -1.60
CA ARG A 221 8.99 11.67 -0.32
C ARG A 221 8.13 12.93 -0.29
N SER A 222 8.13 13.71 -1.37
CA SER A 222 7.44 14.99 -1.42
C SER A 222 6.88 15.28 -2.81
N VAL A 223 6.03 16.30 -2.91
CA VAL A 223 5.44 16.74 -4.18
C VAL A 223 6.48 17.28 -5.17
N GLU A 224 7.58 17.86 -4.67
CA GLU A 224 8.68 18.40 -5.48
C GLU A 224 9.54 17.29 -6.09
N GLU A 225 9.76 16.21 -5.33
CA GLU A 225 10.46 15.02 -5.82
C GLU A 225 9.56 14.20 -6.76
N ALA A 226 8.24 14.19 -6.49
CA ALA A 226 7.23 13.40 -7.18
C ALA A 226 7.23 13.53 -8.71
N ARG A 227 7.71 12.50 -9.40
CA ARG A 227 7.69 12.43 -10.88
C ARG A 227 6.46 11.70 -11.42
N TYR A 228 5.84 12.30 -12.43
CA TYR A 228 4.77 11.66 -13.20
C TYR A 228 5.30 10.50 -14.04
N LYS A 229 4.64 9.36 -13.92
CA LYS A 229 4.80 8.22 -14.81
C LYS A 229 3.68 8.18 -15.83
N LEU A 230 4.02 8.20 -17.11
CA LEU A 230 3.06 8.02 -18.20
C LEU A 230 2.69 6.54 -18.34
N ILE A 231 1.39 6.25 -18.43
CA ILE A 231 0.83 4.92 -18.60
C ILE A 231 -0.15 4.96 -19.76
N THR A 232 -0.01 4.02 -20.69
CA THR A 232 -1.01 3.70 -21.71
C THR A 232 -1.46 2.27 -21.51
N THR A 233 -2.77 2.06 -21.39
CA THR A 233 -3.36 0.75 -21.12
C THR A 233 -4.62 0.53 -21.95
N ARG A 234 -5.03 -0.74 -22.06
CA ARG A 234 -6.21 -1.18 -22.82
C ARG A 234 -7.37 -1.52 -21.91
N GLY A 235 -8.59 -1.39 -22.42
CA GLY A 235 -9.80 -1.69 -21.67
C GLY A 235 -9.88 -3.18 -21.34
N SER A 236 -10.32 -3.52 -20.12
CA SER A 236 -10.40 -4.92 -19.67
C SER A 236 -11.44 -5.72 -20.44
N GLN A 237 -12.63 -5.15 -20.66
CA GLN A 237 -13.74 -5.79 -21.38
C GLN A 237 -13.70 -5.50 -22.88
N ASN A 238 -13.13 -4.35 -23.26
CA ASN A 238 -12.98 -3.93 -24.65
C ASN A 238 -11.51 -3.56 -24.94
N PRO A 239 -10.66 -4.54 -25.30
CA PRO A 239 -9.23 -4.34 -25.52
C PRO A 239 -8.88 -3.45 -26.72
N THR A 240 -9.86 -3.10 -27.55
CA THR A 240 -9.65 -2.18 -28.69
C THR A 240 -9.56 -0.72 -28.23
N THR A 241 -10.04 -0.42 -27.02
CA THR A 241 -9.98 0.91 -26.44
C THR A 241 -8.65 1.15 -25.75
N GLN A 242 -8.19 2.41 -25.73
CA GLN A 242 -6.95 2.82 -25.06
C GLN A 242 -7.18 4.03 -24.17
N LEU A 243 -6.51 4.02 -23.01
CA LEU A 243 -6.45 5.13 -22.08
C LEU A 243 -4.99 5.47 -21.81
N THR A 244 -4.65 6.74 -21.99
CA THR A 244 -3.35 7.31 -21.62
C THR A 244 -3.53 8.30 -20.48
N TYR A 245 -2.76 8.12 -19.41
CA TYR A 245 -2.75 8.99 -18.23
C TYR A 245 -1.34 9.07 -17.63
N GLN A 246 -1.10 10.09 -16.82
CA GLN A 246 0.07 10.21 -15.99
C GLN A 246 -0.33 10.04 -14.52
N ILE A 247 0.51 9.35 -13.75
CA ILE A 247 0.29 9.16 -12.32
C ILE A 247 1.55 9.45 -11.52
N ARG A 248 1.38 10.05 -10.34
CA ARG A 248 2.42 10.13 -9.31
C ARG A 248 1.79 9.97 -7.94
N SER A 249 2.58 9.51 -6.99
CA SER A 249 2.20 9.42 -5.59
C SER A 249 3.32 9.98 -4.72
N TYR A 250 2.95 10.65 -3.63
CA TYR A 250 3.90 11.26 -2.71
C TYR A 250 3.33 11.43 -1.31
N CYS A 251 4.18 11.39 -0.28
CA CYS A 251 3.74 11.56 1.10
C CYS A 251 3.09 12.92 1.33
N SER A 252 2.05 12.92 2.16
CA SER A 252 1.45 14.15 2.66
C SER A 252 2.46 14.90 3.53
N GLN A 253 2.26 16.21 3.67
CA GLN A 253 3.13 17.03 4.51
C GLN A 253 3.21 16.46 5.94
N GLY A 254 4.44 16.28 6.44
CA GLY A 254 4.69 15.70 7.76
C GLY A 254 4.71 14.17 7.79
N TYR A 255 4.54 13.50 6.65
CA TYR A 255 4.66 12.05 6.51
C TYR A 255 5.87 11.68 5.65
N TYR A 256 6.54 10.59 6.04
CA TYR A 256 7.85 10.20 5.54
C TYR A 256 7.96 8.68 5.44
N GLY A 257 9.08 8.26 4.85
CA GLY A 257 9.38 6.85 4.58
C GLY A 257 8.72 6.35 3.30
N THR A 258 9.12 5.15 2.89
CA THR A 258 8.69 4.53 1.62
C THR A 258 7.20 4.28 1.53
N ASN A 259 6.50 4.20 2.66
CA ASN A 259 5.05 3.96 2.72
C ASN A 259 4.28 5.13 3.35
N CYS A 260 4.94 6.28 3.58
CA CYS A 260 4.34 7.44 4.24
C CYS A 260 3.67 7.12 5.58
N ILE A 261 4.27 6.20 6.34
CA ILE A 261 3.78 5.78 7.66
C ILE A 261 4.48 6.52 8.80
N THR A 262 5.66 7.08 8.53
CA THR A 262 6.44 7.79 9.55
C THR A 262 5.95 9.22 9.63
N ARG A 263 5.26 9.56 10.72
CA ARG A 263 4.80 10.94 10.96
C ARG A 263 5.84 11.72 11.76
N CYS A 264 6.29 12.84 11.22
CA CYS A 264 7.09 13.82 11.95
C CYS A 264 6.25 15.08 12.19
N TYR A 265 5.90 15.31 13.45
CA TYR A 265 5.17 16.50 13.87
C TYR A 265 6.02 17.31 14.85
N ILE A 266 6.25 18.58 14.51
CA ILE A 266 7.00 19.52 15.35
C ILE A 266 6.03 20.64 15.77
N PRO A 267 5.71 20.76 17.07
CA PRO A 267 4.90 21.85 17.58
C PRO A 267 5.48 23.21 17.18
N THR A 268 4.63 24.19 16.90
CA THR A 268 5.06 25.53 16.43
C THR A 268 6.10 26.18 17.36
N SER A 269 5.99 25.99 18.68
CA SER A 269 6.95 26.48 19.68
C SER A 269 8.36 25.90 19.54
N GLU A 270 8.50 24.76 18.87
CA GLU A 270 9.76 24.02 18.71
C GLU A 270 10.33 24.09 17.29
N GLN A 271 9.57 24.61 16.33
CA GLN A 271 10.00 24.73 14.92
C GLN A 271 11.20 25.66 14.72
N THR A 272 11.54 26.50 15.69
CA THR A 272 12.75 27.33 15.66
C THR A 272 14.02 26.51 15.86
N ARG A 273 13.94 25.38 16.58
CA ARG A 273 15.10 24.58 17.02
C ARG A 273 15.15 23.20 16.37
N PHE A 274 14.00 22.69 15.94
CA PHE A 274 13.87 21.37 15.35
C PHE A 274 13.38 21.42 13.90
N GLN A 275 13.77 20.42 13.13
CA GLN A 275 13.26 20.11 11.81
C GLN A 275 13.12 18.59 11.63
N CYS A 276 12.36 18.16 10.63
CA CYS A 276 12.27 16.75 10.27
C CYS A 276 13.34 16.44 9.23
N ASP A 277 14.08 15.35 9.42
CA ASP A 277 15.01 14.86 8.43
C ASP A 277 14.28 14.12 7.29
N ILE A 278 15.08 13.58 6.37
CA ILE A 278 14.60 12.86 5.19
C ILE A 278 13.83 11.55 5.49
N ASN A 279 13.99 11.02 6.70
CA ASN A 279 13.36 9.79 7.19
C ASN A 279 12.16 10.09 8.11
N GLY A 280 11.88 11.36 8.39
CA GLY A 280 10.84 11.78 9.33
C GLY A 280 11.29 11.73 10.79
N GLN A 281 12.60 11.72 11.05
CA GLN A 281 13.13 11.87 12.40
C GLN A 281 13.27 13.34 12.75
N LYS A 282 12.93 13.69 13.99
CA LYS A 282 13.10 15.04 14.52
C LYS A 282 14.57 15.27 14.84
N VAL A 283 15.18 16.24 14.17
CA VAL A 283 16.61 16.60 14.31
C VAL A 283 16.77 18.10 14.63
N CYS A 284 17.91 18.47 15.21
CA CYS A 284 18.22 19.87 15.47
C CYS A 284 18.45 20.65 14.17
N LYS A 285 18.01 21.91 14.16
CA LYS A 285 18.39 22.88 13.13
C LYS A 285 19.85 23.31 13.31
N PRO A 286 20.51 23.83 12.26
CA PRO A 286 21.82 24.44 12.38
C PRO A 286 21.84 25.50 13.50
N GLY A 287 22.86 25.47 14.37
CA GLY A 287 22.97 26.35 15.54
C GLY A 287 22.34 25.78 16.83
N PHE A 288 21.82 24.55 16.79
CA PHE A 288 21.31 23.84 17.96
C PHE A 288 21.88 22.42 18.01
N THR A 289 22.21 21.93 19.22
CA THR A 289 22.76 20.58 19.43
C THR A 289 22.29 19.97 20.74
N GLY A 290 22.39 18.64 20.90
CA GLY A 290 22.00 17.94 22.12
C GLY A 290 20.54 17.44 22.16
N PRO A 291 20.13 16.73 23.23
CA PRO A 291 18.87 15.98 23.28
C PRO A 291 17.61 16.84 23.19
N PHE A 292 17.71 18.12 23.56
CA PHE A 292 16.60 19.08 23.49
C PHE A 292 16.85 20.20 22.48
N CYS A 293 17.91 20.08 21.66
CA CYS A 293 18.38 21.14 20.77
C CYS A 293 18.42 22.52 21.46
N PRO A 294 19.12 22.72 22.59
CA PRO A 294 19.49 24.05 23.05
C PRO A 294 20.36 24.78 21.99
N PRO A 295 20.34 26.13 21.97
CA PRO A 295 21.29 26.91 21.19
C PRO A 295 22.73 26.50 21.50
N ASP A 296 23.55 26.42 20.45
CA ASP A 296 24.98 26.14 20.61
C ASP A 296 25.64 27.20 21.49
N GLY A 297 26.50 26.77 22.42
CA GLY A 297 27.22 27.66 23.32
C GLY A 297 26.54 27.91 24.68
N ILE A 298 25.38 27.31 24.95
CA ILE A 298 24.90 27.15 26.33
C ILE A 298 25.79 26.08 26.99
N ARG A 299 26.82 26.52 27.72
CA ARG A 299 27.51 25.66 28.69
C ARG A 299 26.50 25.37 29.79
N ASP A 300 26.21 24.10 30.03
CA ASP A 300 25.58 23.66 31.27
C ASP A 300 26.48 24.13 32.42
N THR A 301 26.17 25.29 32.99
CA THR A 301 26.76 25.73 34.25
C THR A 301 26.12 24.89 35.34
N VAL A 302 26.78 23.77 35.64
CA VAL A 302 26.64 23.05 36.91
C VAL A 302 27.65 23.61 37.89
#